data_AF-A0A944Q209-F1
#
_entry.id   AF-A0A944Q209-F1
#
_cell.length_a   1.000
_cell.length_b   1.000
_cell.length_c   1.000
_cell.angle_alpha   90.00
_cell.angle_beta   90.00
_cell.angle_gamma   90.00
#
_symmetry.space_group_name_H-M   'P 1'
#
loop_
_entity.id
_entity.type
_entity.pdbx_description
1 polymer ?
#
loop_
_entity_poly.entity_id
_entity_poly.type
_entity_poly.pdbx_seq_one_letter_code
_entity_poly.pdbx_strand_id
1 'polypeptide(L)'
;MYDLPPDLLRLRALETWHAMWLDRIRNAIREAEEREAGKQRAEARKPPPPDWGVQLGIGVGRPPVAVHAGGCPNSGKRWRAVNRDEARRLLAVEGVEACGMCNPDQVLGLP
;
A
#
# COMPACT_ATOMS: atom_id res chain seq x y z
N MET A 1 18.18 -47.13 1.52
CA MET A 1 18.17 -46.09 0.48
C MET A 1 17.51 -46.71 -0.75
N TYR A 2 16.18 -46.65 -0.81
CA TYR A 2 15.33 -47.37 -1.79
C TYR A 2 14.50 -46.37 -2.63
N ASP A 3 14.98 -45.14 -2.84
CA ASP A 3 14.20 -44.10 -3.52
C ASP A 3 14.42 -44.06 -5.04
N LEU A 4 15.39 -44.83 -5.56
CA LEU A 4 15.75 -44.80 -6.97
C LEU A 4 15.59 -46.18 -7.61
N PRO A 5 15.02 -46.25 -8.83
CA PRO A 5 14.92 -47.49 -9.58
C PRO A 5 16.33 -48.00 -9.96
N PRO A 6 16.52 -49.32 -10.06
CA PRO A 6 17.85 -49.90 -10.34
C PRO A 6 18.26 -49.83 -11.82
N ASP A 7 17.34 -49.56 -12.75
CA ASP A 7 17.63 -49.54 -14.18
C ASP A 7 18.04 -48.15 -14.71
N LEU A 8 19.00 -48.15 -15.63
CA LEU A 8 19.61 -46.94 -16.18
C LEU A 8 18.60 -46.05 -16.91
N LEU A 9 17.63 -46.64 -17.61
CA LEU A 9 16.66 -45.89 -18.42
C LEU A 9 15.77 -45.01 -17.53
N ARG A 10 15.22 -45.59 -16.45
CA ARG A 10 14.39 -44.82 -15.50
C ARG A 10 15.20 -43.78 -14.75
N LEU A 11 16.45 -44.08 -14.39
CA LEU A 11 17.35 -43.09 -13.78
C LEU A 11 17.59 -41.89 -14.69
N ARG A 12 17.85 -42.10 -15.99
CA ARG A 12 18.02 -41.01 -16.97
C ARG A 12 16.75 -40.20 -17.21
N ALA A 13 15.59 -40.86 -17.18
CA ALA A 13 14.31 -40.18 -17.27
C ALA A 13 14.08 -39.27 -16.04
N LEU A 14 14.34 -39.78 -14.84
CA LEU A 14 14.25 -39.00 -13.59
C LEU A 14 15.22 -37.82 -13.60
N GLU A 15 16.48 -38.04 -13.96
CA GLU A 15 17.49 -36.97 -14.06
C GLU A 15 17.01 -35.84 -14.98
N THR A 16 16.53 -36.17 -16.18
CA THR A 16 16.01 -35.20 -17.16
C THR A 16 14.80 -34.44 -16.60
N TRP A 17 13.86 -35.16 -15.99
CA TRP A 17 12.66 -34.56 -15.41
C TRP A 17 13.00 -33.62 -14.24
N HIS A 18 13.86 -34.06 -13.33
CA HIS A 18 14.29 -33.27 -12.19
C HIS A 18 15.09 -32.04 -12.62
N ALA A 19 15.96 -32.15 -13.64
CA ALA A 19 16.66 -31.00 -14.19
C ALA A 19 15.70 -29.95 -14.75
N MET A 20 14.70 -30.36 -15.54
CA MET A 20 13.66 -29.47 -16.06
C MET A 20 12.86 -28.80 -14.93
N TRP A 21 12.47 -29.55 -13.90
CA TRP A 21 11.73 -29.00 -12.77
C TRP A 21 12.57 -28.06 -11.91
N LEU A 22 13.84 -28.38 -11.71
CA LEU A 22 14.77 -27.53 -10.97
C LEU A 22 14.96 -26.18 -11.69
N ASP A 23 15.07 -26.19 -13.01
CA ASP A 23 15.12 -24.96 -13.80
C ASP A 23 13.84 -24.12 -13.66
N ARG A 24 12.67 -24.76 -13.77
CA ARG A 24 11.38 -24.10 -13.55
C ARG A 24 11.26 -23.47 -12.16
N ILE A 25 11.65 -24.19 -11.11
CA ILE A 25 11.61 -23.70 -9.74
C ILE A 25 12.57 -22.52 -9.56
N ARG A 26 13.79 -22.60 -10.11
CA ARG A 26 14.77 -21.50 -10.07
C ARG A 26 14.24 -20.24 -10.76
N ASN A 27 13.60 -20.38 -11.91
CA ASN A 27 12.98 -19.25 -12.61
C ASN A 27 11.84 -18.64 -11.78
N ALA A 28 10.97 -19.46 -11.17
CA ALA A 28 9.90 -18.97 -10.31
C ALA A 28 10.42 -18.25 -9.05
N ILE A 29 11.53 -18.73 -8.47
CA ILE A 29 12.21 -18.07 -7.35
C ILE A 29 12.70 -16.68 -7.78
N ARG A 30 13.43 -16.58 -8.89
CA ARG A 30 13.92 -15.30 -9.40
C ARG A 30 12.79 -14.28 -9.59
N GLU A 31 11.70 -14.69 -10.23
CA GLU A 31 10.55 -13.81 -10.41
C GLU A 31 9.90 -13.39 -9.09
N ALA A 32 9.85 -14.28 -8.09
CA ALA A 32 9.34 -13.95 -6.77
C ALA A 32 10.24 -12.96 -6.04
N GLU A 33 11.55 -13.14 -6.10
CA GLU A 33 12.56 -12.23 -5.54
C GLU A 33 12.48 -10.84 -6.20
N GLU A 34 12.35 -10.77 -7.52
CA GLU A 34 12.18 -9.52 -8.25
C GLU A 34 10.91 -8.77 -7.83
N ARG A 35 9.79 -9.49 -7.69
CA ARG A 35 8.53 -8.90 -7.18
C ARG A 35 8.69 -8.36 -5.76
N GLU A 36 9.35 -9.13 -4.88
CA GLU A 36 9.53 -8.74 -3.49
C GLU A 36 10.47 -7.54 -3.36
N ALA A 37 11.59 -7.54 -4.10
CA ALA A 37 12.48 -6.38 -4.20
C ALA A 37 11.75 -5.16 -4.77
N GLY A 38 10.86 -5.35 -5.75
CA GLY A 38 9.99 -4.30 -6.29
C GLY A 38 9.08 -3.68 -5.22
N LYS A 39 8.41 -4.51 -4.41
CA LYS A 39 7.58 -4.04 -3.29
C LYS A 39 8.39 -3.28 -2.24
N GLN A 40 9.55 -3.80 -1.85
CA GLN A 40 10.42 -3.14 -0.88
C GLN A 40 10.89 -1.78 -1.39
N ARG A 41 11.27 -1.69 -2.68
CA ARG A 41 11.63 -0.41 -3.32
C ARG A 41 10.44 0.55 -3.38
N ALA A 42 9.24 0.06 -3.66
CA ALA A 42 8.03 0.88 -3.69
C ALA A 42 7.69 1.43 -2.30
N GLU A 43 7.79 0.62 -1.25
CA GLU A 43 7.56 1.09 0.12
C GLU A 43 8.65 2.06 0.58
N ALA A 44 9.93 1.81 0.25
CA ALA A 44 11.03 2.72 0.54
C ALA A 44 10.93 4.06 -0.22
N ARG A 45 10.31 4.08 -1.40
CA ARG A 45 10.08 5.30 -2.20
C ARG A 45 8.74 5.97 -1.93
N LYS A 46 7.93 5.41 -1.03
CA LYS A 46 6.61 5.96 -0.74
C LYS A 46 6.79 7.36 -0.15
N PRO A 47 6.14 8.39 -0.71
CA PRO A 47 6.19 9.71 -0.11
C PRO A 47 5.69 9.64 1.34
N PRO A 48 6.20 10.50 2.24
CA PRO A 48 5.66 10.59 3.57
C PRO A 48 4.14 10.81 3.50
N PRO A 49 3.37 10.26 4.45
CA PRO A 49 1.94 10.48 4.49
C PRO A 49 1.67 12.00 4.48
N PRO A 50 0.65 12.47 3.74
CA PRO A 50 0.35 13.88 3.65
C PRO A 50 -0.02 14.42 5.04
N ASP A 51 0.47 15.61 5.37
CA ASP A 51 0.24 16.25 6.67
C ASP A 51 -1.25 16.56 6.92
N TRP A 52 -2.06 16.62 5.87
CA TRP A 52 -3.47 16.96 5.92
C TRP A 52 -4.28 16.20 4.87
N GLY A 53 -5.59 16.22 5.07
CA GLY A 53 -6.52 15.80 4.04
C GLY A 53 -7.95 15.92 4.50
N VAL A 54 -8.83 15.47 3.62
CA VAL A 54 -10.25 15.61 3.77
C VAL A 54 -10.93 14.26 3.63
N GLN A 55 -11.73 13.92 4.62
CA GLN A 55 -12.62 12.79 4.61
C GLN A 55 -13.80 13.09 3.70
N LEU A 56 -14.15 12.14 2.84
CA LEU A 56 -15.20 12.27 1.85
C LEU A 56 -16.43 11.44 2.23
N GLY A 57 -17.59 12.04 2.00
CA GLY A 57 -18.90 11.46 2.24
C GLY A 57 -19.31 10.39 1.24
N ILE A 58 -20.50 9.85 1.45
CA ILE A 58 -21.17 8.92 0.52
C ILE A 58 -22.02 9.76 -0.44
N GLY A 59 -21.94 9.47 -1.74
CA GLY A 59 -22.79 10.11 -2.74
C GLY A 59 -22.03 10.59 -3.98
N VAL A 60 -22.79 11.09 -4.95
CA VAL A 60 -22.25 11.72 -6.17
C VAL A 60 -21.48 12.98 -5.77
N GLY A 61 -20.29 13.17 -6.34
CA GLY A 61 -19.40 14.29 -6.00
C GLY A 61 -18.62 14.11 -4.69
N ARG A 62 -18.93 13.08 -3.88
CA ARG A 62 -18.20 12.71 -2.65
C ARG A 62 -17.88 13.95 -1.78
N PRO A 63 -18.90 14.64 -1.24
CA PRO A 63 -18.70 15.91 -0.57
C PRO A 63 -17.72 15.80 0.62
N PRO A 64 -16.92 16.84 0.89
CA PRO A 64 -16.12 16.95 2.11
C PRO A 64 -16.97 16.77 3.36
N VAL A 65 -16.48 15.98 4.32
CA VAL A 65 -17.13 15.75 5.61
C VAL A 65 -16.32 16.36 6.74
N ALA A 66 -15.05 15.97 6.83
CA ALA A 66 -14.17 16.47 7.88
C ALA A 66 -12.73 16.60 7.39
N VAL A 67 -12.01 17.62 7.84
CA VAL A 67 -10.57 17.74 7.67
C VAL A 67 -9.88 16.98 8.81
N HIS A 68 -8.75 16.33 8.52
CA HIS A 68 -7.93 15.68 9.55
C HIS A 68 -6.44 16.02 9.36
N ALA A 69 -5.65 15.86 10.42
CA ALA A 69 -4.21 15.78 10.31
C ALA A 69 -3.77 14.42 9.74
N GLY A 70 -2.59 14.39 9.12
CA GLY A 70 -1.97 13.21 8.54
C GLY A 70 -1.85 12.08 9.56
N GLY A 71 -2.26 10.87 9.16
CA GLY A 71 -2.19 9.69 10.02
C GLY A 71 -3.28 9.60 11.10
N CYS A 72 -4.29 10.49 11.10
CA CYS A 72 -5.42 10.39 12.03
C CYS A 72 -6.14 9.03 11.88
N PRO A 73 -6.24 8.20 12.94
CA PRO A 73 -6.93 6.90 12.88
C PRO A 73 -8.41 7.01 12.51
N ASN A 74 -9.02 8.17 12.73
CA ASN A 74 -10.44 8.43 12.46
C ASN A 74 -10.71 8.94 11.03
N SER A 75 -9.67 9.18 10.21
CA SER A 75 -9.83 9.68 8.83
C SER A 75 -10.61 8.72 7.90
N GLY A 76 -10.68 7.44 8.27
CA GLY A 76 -11.37 6.41 7.50
C GLY A 76 -10.69 6.10 6.17
N LYS A 77 -11.36 5.33 5.31
CA LYS A 77 -10.81 4.89 4.01
C LYS A 77 -11.07 5.87 2.86
N ARG A 78 -12.05 6.76 3.01
CA ARG A 78 -12.47 7.71 1.97
C ARG A 78 -11.80 9.05 2.24
N TRP A 79 -10.56 9.16 1.83
CA TRP A 79 -9.71 10.29 2.14
C TRP A 79 -9.05 10.83 0.89
N ARG A 80 -8.88 12.14 0.82
CA ARG A 80 -8.07 12.81 -0.19
C ARG A 80 -7.01 13.66 0.50
N ALA A 81 -5.76 13.48 0.09
CA ALA A 81 -4.66 14.33 0.53
C ALA A 81 -4.90 15.78 0.09
N VAL A 82 -4.65 16.73 0.99
CA VAL A 82 -4.70 18.16 0.68
C VAL A 82 -3.46 18.83 1.25
N ASN A 83 -3.07 19.97 0.69
CA ASN A 83 -1.99 20.77 1.28
C ASN A 83 -2.53 21.63 2.44
N ARG A 84 -1.61 22.28 3.16
CA ARG A 84 -1.94 23.12 4.33
C ARG A 84 -2.94 24.24 3.99
N ASP A 85 -2.77 24.91 2.86
CA ASP A 85 -3.61 26.04 2.46
C ASP A 85 -5.03 25.60 2.09
N GLU A 86 -5.15 24.46 1.41
CA GLU A 86 -6.43 23.85 1.10
C GLU A 86 -7.13 23.36 2.37
N ALA A 87 -6.42 22.74 3.32
CA ALA A 87 -6.99 22.38 4.63
C ALA A 87 -7.53 23.62 5.36
N ARG A 88 -6.77 24.73 5.35
CA ARG A 88 -7.21 26.00 5.93
C ARG A 88 -8.44 26.57 5.23
N ARG A 89 -8.51 26.52 3.89
CA ARG A 89 -9.70 26.96 3.14
C ARG A 89 -10.91 26.10 3.43
N LEU A 90 -10.76 24.77 3.47
CA LEU A 90 -11.85 23.85 3.76
C LEU A 90 -12.47 24.15 5.15
N LEU A 91 -11.62 24.38 6.15
CA LEU A 91 -12.06 24.70 7.51
C LEU A 91 -12.65 26.12 7.63
N ALA A 92 -11.93 27.13 7.15
CA ALA A 92 -12.26 28.53 7.43
C ALA A 92 -13.23 29.17 6.42
N VAL A 93 -13.27 28.69 5.18
CA VAL A 93 -14.07 29.29 4.10
C VAL A 93 -15.23 28.38 3.71
N GLU A 94 -14.96 27.09 3.50
CA GLU A 94 -15.99 26.13 3.07
C GLU A 94 -16.78 25.53 4.24
N GLY A 95 -16.36 25.77 5.49
CA GLY A 95 -17.07 25.35 6.70
C GLY A 95 -17.07 23.83 6.92
N VAL A 96 -16.10 23.11 6.36
CA VAL A 96 -15.92 21.68 6.57
C VAL A 96 -15.50 21.43 8.03
N GLU A 97 -16.05 20.38 8.63
CA GLU A 97 -15.82 20.07 10.04
C GLU A 97 -14.34 19.73 10.34
N ALA A 98 -13.82 20.19 11.47
CA ALA A 98 -12.54 19.74 11.97
C ALA A 98 -12.71 18.42 12.74
N CYS A 99 -11.88 17.42 12.47
CA CYS A 99 -11.96 16.19 13.25
C CYS A 99 -11.56 16.44 14.71
N GLY A 100 -12.51 16.29 15.64
CA GLY A 100 -12.28 16.48 17.08
C GLY A 100 -11.25 15.55 17.74
N MET A 101 -10.78 14.51 17.05
CA MET A 101 -9.72 13.62 17.56
C MET A 101 -8.32 14.16 17.30
N CYS A 102 -8.11 14.78 16.13
CA CYS A 102 -6.80 15.32 15.75
C CYS A 102 -6.75 16.86 15.77
N ASN A 103 -7.88 17.53 15.99
CA ASN A 103 -8.05 18.99 16.09
C ASN A 103 -7.20 19.77 15.07
N PRO A 104 -7.40 19.50 13.76
CA PRO A 104 -6.52 20.04 12.72
C PRO A 104 -6.62 21.56 12.63
N ASP A 105 -7.77 22.15 12.95
CA ASP A 105 -8.01 23.58 13.12
C ASP A 105 -7.05 24.21 14.13
N GLN A 106 -6.91 23.60 15.31
CA GLN A 106 -6.00 24.07 16.36
C GLN A 106 -4.53 23.97 15.92
N VAL A 107 -4.15 22.85 15.32
CA VAL A 107 -2.79 22.65 14.80
C VAL A 107 -2.47 23.63 13.66
N LEU A 108 -3.48 24.00 12.86
CA LEU A 108 -3.37 24.99 11.80
C LEU A 108 -3.42 26.44 12.30
N GLY A 109 -3.72 26.67 13.58
CA GLY A 109 -3.86 28.01 14.17
C GLY A 109 -5.05 28.77 13.60
N LEU A 110 -6.17 28.06 13.37
CA LEU A 110 -7.44 28.68 13.02
C LEU A 110 -8.18 29.08 14.31
N PRO A 111 -8.98 30.17 14.26
CA PRO A 111 -9.70 30.69 15.41
C PRO A 111 -10.85 29.77 15.86
#